data_AF-A0A8K1LDM8-F1
#
_entry.id   AF-A0A8K1LDM8-F1
#
_cell.length_a   1.000
_cell.length_b   1.000
_cell.length_c   1.000
_cell.angle_alpha   90.00
_cell.angle_beta   90.00
_cell.angle_gamma   90.00
#
_symmetry.space_group_name_H-M   'P 1'
#
loop_
_entity.id
_entity.type
_entity.pdbx_description
1 polymer ?
#
loop_
_entity_poly.entity_id
_entity_poly.type
_entity_poly.pdbx_seq_one_letter_code
_entity_poly.pdbx_strand_id
1 'polypeptide(L)'
;MTDAAVSFAKDFLAGGVAAAISKTAVAPIERVKLLLQVQHASKQISAEKQYKGIVDCVVRIPREQGILSFWRGNLANVIRYFPTQALNFAFKDKYKEIFLGGVDKRTQFWRYFAGNLASGGAAGATSLCFVYPLDFARTRLAADVGKAGADREFSGLGDCLVKIFRSDGVRGLYQGFGVSVQGIIIYRAAYFGIYDTAKGMLPDPKNTHIVVSWMIAQTVTAVAGLASYPFDTVRRRMMMQSGRKGADIMYTGTLDCWRKIARDEGPKAFFKGALSNVLRGMGGAFVLVLYDEIKKYTGLYQGFGVSVQGIIIYRAAYFGIYDTAKGMLPDPKNTHIVVSWMIAQTVTAVAGLASYPFDTVRRRMMMQSGRKGADIMYTGTLDCWRKIARDEGPKAFFKGALSNVLRGMGGAFVLVLYDEIKKYT
;
A
#
# COMPACT_ATOMS: atom_id res chain seq x y z
N MET A 1 22.21 -17.00 -5.75
CA MET A 1 21.32 -15.83 -5.67
C MET A 1 22.09 -14.69 -5.02
N THR A 2 22.10 -13.49 -5.61
CA THR A 2 22.80 -12.33 -5.03
C THR A 2 22.14 -11.87 -3.73
N ASP A 3 22.90 -11.34 -2.77
CA ASP A 3 22.38 -10.88 -1.46
C ASP A 3 21.23 -9.87 -1.60
N ALA A 4 21.25 -9.05 -2.66
CA ALA A 4 20.19 -8.11 -2.99
C ALA A 4 18.85 -8.82 -3.35
N ALA A 5 18.91 -9.91 -4.11
CA ALA A 5 17.72 -10.69 -4.46
C ALA A 5 17.12 -11.40 -3.22
N VAL A 6 17.98 -11.88 -2.33
CA VAL A 6 17.55 -12.47 -1.04
C VAL A 6 16.90 -11.42 -0.14
N SER A 7 17.48 -10.23 -0.03
CA SER A 7 16.90 -9.13 0.75
C SER A 7 15.55 -8.69 0.19
N PHE A 8 15.46 -8.50 -1.12
CA PHE A 8 14.21 -8.15 -1.79
C PHE A 8 13.12 -9.21 -1.55
N ALA A 9 13.45 -10.50 -1.71
CA ALA A 9 12.50 -11.58 -1.46
C ALA A 9 12.00 -11.60 -0.01
N LYS A 10 12.89 -11.35 0.96
CA LYS A 10 12.51 -11.25 2.38
C LYS A 10 11.54 -10.08 2.62
N ASP A 11 11.83 -8.91 2.08
CA ASP A 11 10.96 -7.72 2.24
C ASP A 11 9.61 -7.90 1.55
N PHE A 12 9.61 -8.47 0.34
CA PHE A 12 8.40 -8.77 -0.42
C PHE A 12 7.49 -9.78 0.30
N LEU A 13 8.06 -10.87 0.83
CA LEU A 13 7.33 -11.87 1.61
C LEU A 13 6.84 -11.32 2.95
N ALA A 14 7.68 -10.56 3.67
CA ALA A 14 7.31 -9.95 4.93
C ALA A 14 6.15 -8.95 4.75
N GLY A 15 6.20 -8.13 3.70
CA GLY A 15 5.11 -7.24 3.31
C GLY A 15 3.84 -8.00 2.95
N GLY A 16 3.97 -9.12 2.24
CA GLY A 16 2.86 -10.00 1.88
C GLY A 16 2.17 -10.63 3.09
N VAL A 17 2.94 -11.15 4.04
CA VAL A 17 2.41 -11.71 5.29
C VAL A 17 1.73 -10.64 6.14
N ALA A 18 2.35 -9.46 6.30
CA ALA A 18 1.76 -8.35 7.02
C ALA A 18 0.41 -7.91 6.40
N ALA A 19 0.38 -7.81 5.07
CA ALA A 19 -0.85 -7.49 4.35
C ALA A 19 -1.91 -8.58 4.50
N ALA A 20 -1.54 -9.86 4.44
CA ALA A 20 -2.45 -10.98 4.63
C ALA A 20 -3.10 -10.96 6.01
N ILE A 21 -2.31 -10.74 7.06
CA ILE A 21 -2.78 -10.65 8.45
C ILE A 21 -3.73 -9.45 8.60
N SER A 22 -3.30 -8.26 8.19
CA SER A 22 -4.11 -7.03 8.28
C SER A 22 -5.45 -7.18 7.55
N LYS A 23 -5.44 -7.69 6.31
CA LYS A 23 -6.67 -7.91 5.53
C LYS A 23 -7.58 -8.95 6.14
N THR A 24 -7.02 -10.02 6.71
CA THR A 24 -7.80 -11.08 7.36
C THR A 24 -8.43 -10.59 8.65
N ALA A 25 -7.73 -9.77 9.44
CA ALA A 25 -8.25 -9.19 10.66
C ALA A 25 -9.46 -8.28 10.40
N VAL A 26 -9.43 -7.48 9.32
CA VAL A 26 -10.54 -6.57 8.96
C VAL A 26 -11.54 -7.16 7.97
N ALA A 27 -11.39 -8.42 7.55
CA ALA A 27 -12.30 -9.07 6.61
C ALA A 27 -13.77 -9.08 7.11
N PRO A 28 -14.08 -9.30 8.40
CA PRO A 28 -15.46 -9.25 8.88
C PRO A 28 -16.16 -7.91 8.64
N ILE A 29 -15.53 -6.79 9.04
CA ILE A 29 -16.10 -5.45 8.83
C ILE A 29 -16.12 -5.06 7.35
N GLU A 30 -15.16 -5.55 6.57
CA GLU A 30 -15.16 -5.35 5.13
C GLU A 30 -16.29 -6.09 4.42
N ARG A 31 -16.64 -7.29 4.89
CA ARG A 31 -17.81 -8.00 4.37
C ARG A 31 -19.10 -7.26 4.70
N VAL A 32 -19.24 -6.76 5.93
CA VAL A 32 -20.40 -5.93 6.34
C VAL A 32 -20.51 -4.69 5.44
N LYS A 33 -19.38 -4.01 5.18
CA LYS A 33 -19.32 -2.88 4.23
C LYS A 33 -19.88 -3.29 2.86
N LEU A 34 -19.36 -4.37 2.28
CA LEU A 34 -19.75 -4.81 0.94
C LEU A 34 -21.23 -5.20 0.88
N LEU A 35 -21.73 -5.93 1.87
CA LEU A 35 -23.16 -6.30 1.94
C LEU A 35 -24.05 -5.07 2.01
N LEU A 36 -23.78 -4.13 2.91
CA LEU A 36 -24.57 -2.89 3.00
C LEU A 36 -24.54 -2.08 1.69
N GLN A 37 -23.39 -2.08 1.01
CA GLN A 37 -23.17 -1.33 -0.22
C GLN A 37 -23.90 -1.95 -1.43
N VAL A 38 -23.97 -3.28 -1.54
CA VAL A 38 -24.48 -3.97 -2.74
C VAL A 38 -25.77 -4.77 -2.55
N GLN A 39 -26.29 -4.91 -1.33
CA GLN A 39 -27.48 -5.74 -1.05
C GLN A 39 -28.72 -5.37 -1.87
N HIS A 40 -28.91 -4.07 -2.19
CA HIS A 40 -30.01 -3.62 -3.05
C HIS A 40 -29.92 -4.20 -4.46
N ALA A 41 -28.71 -4.54 -4.89
CA ALA A 41 -28.43 -5.19 -6.15
C ALA A 41 -28.19 -6.70 -6.00
N SER A 42 -28.62 -7.36 -4.93
CA SER A 42 -28.48 -8.82 -4.76
C SER A 42 -29.71 -9.57 -5.31
N LYS A 43 -29.52 -10.77 -5.85
CA LYS A 43 -30.62 -11.68 -6.21
C LYS A 43 -31.14 -12.49 -5.01
N GLN A 44 -30.29 -12.73 -4.02
CA GLN A 44 -30.60 -13.59 -2.87
C GLN A 44 -31.24 -12.80 -1.70
N ILE A 45 -31.10 -11.48 -1.67
CA ILE A 45 -31.61 -10.61 -0.59
C ILE A 45 -32.88 -9.92 -1.09
N SER A 46 -34.03 -10.36 -0.61
CA SER A 46 -35.30 -9.64 -0.83
C SER A 46 -35.32 -8.31 -0.06
N ALA A 47 -36.22 -7.40 -0.42
CA ALA A 47 -36.31 -6.07 0.20
C ALA A 47 -36.51 -6.15 1.72
N GLU A 48 -37.28 -7.12 2.19
CA GLU A 48 -37.61 -7.32 3.62
C GLU A 48 -36.43 -7.90 4.41
N LYS A 49 -35.50 -8.59 3.72
CA LYS A 49 -34.34 -9.25 4.33
C LYS A 49 -33.08 -8.40 4.31
N GLN A 50 -33.14 -7.17 3.77
CA GLN A 50 -31.99 -6.26 3.76
C GLN A 50 -31.49 -5.98 5.18
N TYR A 51 -30.17 -5.90 5.33
CA TYR A 51 -29.53 -5.52 6.58
C TYR A 51 -29.76 -4.05 6.87
N LYS A 52 -30.23 -3.76 8.08
CA LYS A 52 -30.62 -2.41 8.52
C LYS A 52 -29.41 -1.51 8.81
N GLY A 53 -28.26 -2.11 9.07
CA GLY A 53 -27.03 -1.40 9.40
C GLY A 53 -25.91 -2.34 9.83
N ILE A 54 -24.83 -1.77 10.37
CA ILE A 54 -23.63 -2.52 10.76
C ILE A 54 -23.98 -3.59 11.80
N VAL A 55 -24.57 -3.17 12.94
CA VAL A 55 -24.88 -4.07 14.07
C VAL A 55 -25.81 -5.21 13.63
N ASP A 56 -26.89 -4.89 12.92
CA ASP A 56 -27.82 -5.89 12.38
C ASP A 56 -27.09 -6.92 11.50
N CYS A 57 -26.19 -6.45 10.62
CA CYS A 57 -25.39 -7.31 9.76
C CYS A 57 -24.43 -8.21 10.56
N VAL A 58 -23.73 -7.67 11.56
CA VAL A 58 -22.77 -8.45 12.37
C VAL A 58 -23.49 -9.52 13.22
N VAL A 59 -24.70 -9.23 13.70
CA VAL A 59 -25.50 -10.18 14.50
C VAL A 59 -26.14 -11.25 13.64
N ARG A 60 -26.63 -10.90 12.44
CA ARG A 60 -27.35 -11.82 11.57
C ARG A 60 -26.45 -12.75 10.78
N ILE A 61 -25.30 -12.29 10.28
CA ILE A 61 -24.39 -13.10 9.45
C ILE A 61 -24.03 -14.45 10.11
N PRO A 62 -23.58 -14.52 11.38
CA PRO A 62 -23.24 -15.78 12.02
C PRO A 62 -24.42 -16.73 12.16
N ARG A 63 -25.62 -16.18 12.42
CA ARG A 63 -26.86 -16.96 12.58
C ARG A 63 -27.38 -17.48 11.23
N GLU A 64 -27.26 -16.67 10.18
CA GLU A 64 -27.76 -17.00 8.85
C GLU A 64 -26.83 -17.96 8.09
N GLN A 65 -25.51 -17.79 8.23
CA GLN A 65 -24.51 -18.44 7.36
C GLN A 65 -23.32 -19.08 8.08
N GLY A 66 -23.26 -18.97 9.41
CA GLY A 66 -22.13 -19.41 10.23
C GLY A 66 -21.03 -18.36 10.39
N ILE A 67 -20.27 -18.44 11.48
CA ILE A 67 -19.26 -17.45 11.86
C ILE A 67 -18.14 -17.28 10.83
N LEU A 68 -17.70 -18.38 10.20
CA LEU A 68 -16.63 -18.36 9.20
C LEU A 68 -17.02 -17.59 7.92
N SER A 69 -18.32 -17.36 7.70
CA SER A 69 -18.79 -16.61 6.54
C SER A 69 -18.33 -15.15 6.53
N PHE A 70 -17.92 -14.57 7.68
CA PHE A 70 -17.28 -13.25 7.71
C PHE A 70 -16.05 -13.13 6.79
N TRP A 71 -15.33 -14.24 6.57
CA TRP A 71 -14.15 -14.28 5.70
C TRP A 71 -14.46 -14.74 4.27
N ARG A 72 -15.74 -14.80 3.88
CA ARG A 72 -16.12 -15.19 2.53
C ARG A 72 -15.56 -14.18 1.51
N GLY A 73 -14.75 -14.70 0.57
CA GLY A 73 -14.01 -13.89 -0.39
C GLY A 73 -12.64 -13.38 0.08
N ASN A 74 -12.20 -13.68 1.32
CA ASN A 74 -10.94 -13.17 1.86
C ASN A 74 -9.69 -13.72 1.15
N LEU A 75 -9.75 -14.92 0.57
CA LEU A 75 -8.64 -15.50 -0.19
C LEU A 75 -8.15 -14.56 -1.30
N ALA A 76 -9.07 -13.91 -2.02
CA ALA A 76 -8.72 -12.93 -3.04
C ALA A 76 -7.95 -11.73 -2.47
N ASN A 77 -8.18 -11.34 -1.21
CA ASN A 77 -7.48 -10.21 -0.58
C ASN A 77 -6.02 -10.50 -0.33
N VAL A 78 -5.77 -11.72 0.15
CA VAL A 78 -4.43 -12.20 0.46
C VAL A 78 -3.64 -12.36 -0.84
N ILE A 79 -4.22 -13.03 -1.84
CA ILE A 79 -3.55 -13.26 -3.13
C ILE A 79 -3.26 -11.94 -3.83
N ARG A 80 -4.22 -11.00 -3.87
CA ARG A 80 -4.11 -9.75 -4.64
C ARG A 80 -2.90 -8.89 -4.27
N TYR A 81 -2.37 -8.99 -3.05
CA TYR A 81 -1.21 -8.21 -2.63
C TYR A 81 0.00 -8.47 -3.52
N PHE A 82 0.37 -9.74 -3.70
CA PHE A 82 1.59 -10.14 -4.41
C PHE A 82 1.66 -9.63 -5.87
N PRO A 83 0.67 -9.88 -6.75
CA PRO A 83 0.72 -9.37 -8.12
C PRO A 83 0.63 -7.85 -8.16
N THR A 84 -0.13 -7.22 -7.24
CA THR A 84 -0.20 -5.75 -7.19
C THR A 84 1.17 -5.15 -6.84
N GLN A 85 1.91 -5.73 -5.89
CA GLN A 85 3.24 -5.24 -5.54
C GLN A 85 4.26 -5.48 -6.64
N ALA A 86 4.22 -6.64 -7.30
CA ALA A 86 5.08 -6.91 -8.46
C ALA A 86 4.87 -5.86 -9.58
N LEU A 87 3.61 -5.56 -9.90
CA LEU A 87 3.26 -4.55 -10.90
C LEU A 87 3.65 -3.13 -10.47
N ASN A 88 3.46 -2.78 -9.19
CA ASN A 88 3.92 -1.50 -8.66
C ASN A 88 5.44 -1.37 -8.77
N PHE A 89 6.20 -2.42 -8.45
CA PHE A 89 7.66 -2.40 -8.59
C PHE A 89 8.09 -2.21 -10.05
N ALA A 90 7.40 -2.86 -10.99
CA ALA A 90 7.72 -2.75 -12.41
C ALA A 90 7.37 -1.38 -13.02
N PHE A 91 6.22 -0.80 -12.67
CA PHE A 91 5.65 0.32 -13.43
C PHE A 91 5.59 1.66 -12.70
N LYS A 92 5.61 1.67 -11.36
CA LYS A 92 5.37 2.91 -10.58
C LYS A 92 6.43 3.97 -10.85
N ASP A 93 7.70 3.59 -10.87
CA ASP A 93 8.80 4.53 -11.08
C ASP A 93 8.87 4.98 -12.55
N LYS A 94 8.54 4.10 -13.50
CA LYS A 94 8.41 4.47 -14.91
C LYS A 94 7.31 5.49 -15.15
N TYR A 95 6.12 5.31 -14.56
CA TYR A 95 5.06 6.32 -14.67
C TYR A 95 5.42 7.63 -13.97
N LYS A 96 6.16 7.59 -12.85
CA LYS A 96 6.67 8.83 -12.25
C LYS A 96 7.66 9.53 -13.17
N GLU A 97 8.60 8.82 -13.76
CA GLU A 97 9.56 9.40 -14.72
C GLU A 97 8.83 10.01 -15.92
N ILE A 98 7.86 9.31 -16.51
CA ILE A 98 7.08 9.80 -17.66
C ILE A 98 6.27 11.07 -17.31
N PHE A 99 5.56 11.08 -16.17
CA PHE A 99 4.62 12.17 -15.88
C PHE A 99 5.20 13.30 -15.01
N LEU A 100 6.27 13.03 -14.26
CA LEU A 100 6.90 13.97 -13.32
C LEU A 100 8.39 14.24 -13.63
N GLY A 101 8.97 13.61 -14.65
CA GLY A 101 10.33 13.88 -15.08
C GLY A 101 10.53 15.37 -15.39
N GLY A 102 11.51 15.99 -14.74
CA GLY A 102 11.85 17.41 -14.93
C GLY A 102 10.86 18.41 -14.32
N VAL A 103 9.86 17.97 -13.55
CA VAL A 103 8.89 18.87 -12.91
C VAL A 103 9.34 19.23 -11.50
N ASP A 104 9.53 20.52 -11.23
CA ASP A 104 9.84 21.01 -9.89
C ASP A 104 8.54 21.26 -9.09
N LYS A 105 8.43 20.57 -7.95
CA LYS A 105 7.28 20.69 -7.03
C LYS A 105 7.10 22.11 -6.48
N ARG A 106 8.18 22.88 -6.29
CA ARG A 106 8.17 24.19 -5.63
C ARG A 106 7.70 25.31 -6.56
N THR A 107 8.09 25.24 -7.84
CA THR A 107 7.78 26.28 -8.82
C THR A 107 6.56 25.93 -9.68
N GLN A 108 6.24 24.64 -9.86
CA GLN A 108 5.20 24.17 -10.78
C GLN A 108 4.15 23.28 -10.10
N PHE A 109 3.51 23.79 -9.04
CA PHE A 109 2.55 23.03 -8.23
C PHE A 109 1.47 22.31 -9.06
N TRP A 110 0.75 23.00 -9.93
CA TRP A 110 -0.35 22.40 -10.71
C TRP A 110 0.13 21.35 -11.72
N ARG A 111 1.31 21.56 -12.32
CA ARG A 111 1.93 20.58 -13.23
C ARG A 111 2.39 19.33 -12.49
N TYR A 112 2.94 19.50 -11.28
CA TYR A 112 3.30 18.40 -10.39
C TYR A 112 2.06 17.64 -9.91
N PHE A 113 1.02 18.36 -9.49
CA PHE A 113 -0.25 17.77 -9.06
C PHE A 113 -0.89 16.93 -10.17
N ALA A 114 -1.05 17.50 -11.38
CA ALA A 114 -1.58 16.78 -12.54
C ALA A 114 -0.71 15.57 -12.91
N GLY A 115 0.63 15.71 -12.92
CA GLY A 115 1.56 14.62 -13.20
C GLY A 115 1.46 13.48 -12.17
N ASN A 116 1.27 13.81 -10.89
CA ASN A 116 1.12 12.82 -9.84
C ASN A 116 -0.24 12.08 -9.91
N LEU A 117 -1.30 12.78 -10.32
CA LEU A 117 -2.60 12.16 -10.62
C LEU A 117 -2.51 11.24 -11.83
N ALA A 118 -1.89 11.68 -12.93
CA ALA A 118 -1.70 10.88 -14.13
C ALA A 118 -0.83 9.64 -13.86
N SER A 119 0.30 9.82 -13.16
CA SER A 119 1.17 8.72 -12.72
C SER A 119 0.42 7.72 -11.85
N GLY A 120 -0.38 8.22 -10.91
CA GLY A 120 -1.17 7.37 -10.03
C GLY A 120 -2.33 6.64 -10.69
N GLY A 121 -3.05 7.33 -11.58
CA GLY A 121 -4.12 6.78 -12.37
C GLY A 121 -3.62 5.71 -13.33
N ALA A 122 -2.52 5.98 -14.05
CA ALA A 122 -1.89 5.03 -14.97
C ALA A 122 -1.37 3.79 -14.23
N ALA A 123 -0.60 3.97 -13.14
CA ALA A 123 -0.11 2.84 -12.34
C ALA A 123 -1.27 2.00 -11.75
N GLY A 124 -2.33 2.67 -11.30
CA GLY A 124 -3.54 2.03 -10.80
C GLY A 124 -4.29 1.24 -11.88
N ALA A 125 -4.51 1.84 -13.05
CA ALA A 125 -5.18 1.22 -14.18
C ALA A 125 -4.39 0.00 -14.68
N THR A 126 -3.09 0.12 -14.87
CA THR A 126 -2.21 -0.99 -15.27
C THR A 126 -2.25 -2.12 -14.26
N SER A 127 -2.21 -1.82 -12.96
CA SER A 127 -2.35 -2.86 -11.93
C SER A 127 -3.70 -3.56 -12.04
N LEU A 128 -4.78 -2.79 -12.19
CA LEU A 128 -6.13 -3.33 -12.33
C LEU A 128 -6.30 -4.17 -13.61
N CYS A 129 -5.60 -3.88 -14.72
CA CYS A 129 -5.65 -4.73 -15.92
C CYS A 129 -5.37 -6.20 -15.60
N PHE A 130 -4.55 -6.49 -14.58
CA PHE A 130 -4.24 -7.87 -14.17
C PHE A 130 -5.03 -8.33 -12.95
N VAL A 131 -5.20 -7.47 -11.93
CA VAL A 131 -5.74 -7.90 -10.63
C VAL A 131 -7.24 -7.63 -10.45
N TYR A 132 -7.90 -6.97 -11.41
CA TYR A 132 -9.33 -6.66 -11.31
C TYR A 132 -10.23 -7.91 -11.17
N PRO A 133 -9.98 -9.04 -11.85
CA PRO A 133 -10.78 -10.26 -11.64
C PRO A 133 -10.77 -10.74 -10.18
N LEU A 134 -9.67 -10.55 -9.45
CA LEU A 134 -9.61 -10.88 -8.02
C LEU A 134 -10.50 -9.94 -7.19
N ASP A 135 -10.49 -8.64 -7.50
CA ASP A 135 -11.40 -7.66 -6.86
C ASP A 135 -12.87 -7.97 -7.16
N PHE A 136 -13.16 -8.40 -8.39
CA PHE A 136 -14.48 -8.81 -8.83
C PHE A 136 -14.97 -10.03 -8.02
N ALA A 137 -14.20 -11.12 -8.03
CA ALA A 137 -14.59 -12.35 -7.37
C ALA A 137 -14.70 -12.19 -5.85
N ARG A 138 -13.81 -11.40 -5.23
CA ARG A 138 -13.94 -10.98 -3.83
C ARG A 138 -15.30 -10.35 -3.54
N THR A 139 -15.73 -9.41 -4.39
CA THR A 139 -16.99 -8.67 -4.21
C THR A 139 -18.18 -9.61 -4.30
N ARG A 140 -18.19 -10.47 -5.32
CA ARG A 140 -19.25 -11.45 -5.54
C ARG A 140 -19.36 -12.47 -4.43
N LEU A 141 -18.24 -13.02 -3.98
CA LEU A 141 -18.20 -13.93 -2.85
C LEU A 141 -18.65 -13.27 -1.55
N ALA A 142 -18.27 -12.01 -1.31
CA ALA A 142 -18.70 -11.28 -0.11
C ALA A 142 -20.21 -11.02 -0.11
N ALA A 143 -20.78 -10.71 -1.29
CA ALA A 143 -22.20 -10.45 -1.50
C ALA A 143 -23.09 -11.71 -1.46
N ASP A 144 -22.49 -12.90 -1.65
CA ASP A 144 -23.20 -14.18 -1.61
C ASP A 144 -23.66 -14.50 -0.18
N VAL A 145 -24.98 -14.42 0.01
CA VAL A 145 -25.67 -14.66 1.28
C VAL A 145 -26.22 -16.09 1.42
N GLY A 146 -25.95 -16.99 0.47
CA GLY A 146 -26.37 -18.39 0.57
C GLY A 146 -25.90 -19.07 1.86
N LYS A 147 -26.57 -20.11 2.34
CA LYS A 147 -26.20 -20.76 3.61
C LYS A 147 -25.10 -21.80 3.38
N ALA A 148 -25.39 -22.82 2.59
CA ALA A 148 -24.48 -23.92 2.26
C ALA A 148 -24.85 -24.56 0.91
N GLY A 149 -23.93 -25.34 0.34
CA GLY A 149 -24.19 -26.16 -0.85
C GLY A 149 -24.83 -25.39 -2.01
N ALA A 150 -25.99 -25.86 -2.45
CA ALA A 150 -26.74 -25.31 -3.58
C ALA A 150 -27.25 -23.87 -3.38
N ASP A 151 -27.37 -23.39 -2.14
CA ASP A 151 -27.79 -22.00 -1.86
C ASP A 151 -26.70 -20.98 -2.21
N ARG A 152 -25.44 -21.42 -2.33
CA ARG A 152 -24.31 -20.55 -2.67
C ARG A 152 -24.27 -20.30 -4.16
N GLU A 153 -24.14 -19.03 -4.55
CA GLU A 153 -23.93 -18.65 -5.94
C GLU A 153 -22.59 -19.19 -6.47
N PHE A 154 -21.56 -19.14 -5.61
CA PHE A 154 -20.20 -19.59 -5.93
C PHE A 154 -19.62 -20.45 -4.81
N SER A 155 -18.91 -21.53 -5.15
CA SER A 155 -18.22 -22.36 -4.15
C SER A 155 -16.92 -21.72 -3.64
N GLY A 156 -16.29 -20.85 -4.43
CA GLY A 156 -15.05 -20.17 -4.07
C GLY A 156 -14.52 -19.23 -5.16
N LEU A 157 -13.27 -18.78 -5.00
CA LEU A 157 -12.62 -17.84 -5.93
C LEU A 157 -12.52 -18.39 -7.35
N GLY A 158 -11.99 -19.61 -7.52
CA GLY A 158 -11.86 -20.24 -8.83
C GLY A 158 -13.21 -20.46 -9.52
N ASP A 159 -14.19 -21.00 -8.78
CA ASP A 159 -15.55 -21.21 -9.29
C ASP A 159 -16.21 -19.90 -9.74
N CYS A 160 -16.06 -18.83 -8.96
CA CYS A 160 -16.57 -17.50 -9.33
C CYS A 160 -15.98 -16.99 -10.64
N LEU A 161 -14.65 -17.07 -10.78
CA LEU A 161 -13.97 -16.63 -12.00
C LEU A 161 -14.38 -17.47 -13.22
N VAL A 162 -14.40 -18.80 -13.08
CA VAL A 162 -14.73 -19.72 -14.18
C VAL A 162 -16.18 -19.60 -14.59
N LYS A 163 -17.14 -19.57 -13.65
CA LYS A 163 -18.57 -19.44 -13.97
C LYS A 163 -18.87 -18.15 -14.70
N ILE A 164 -18.34 -17.02 -14.23
CA ILE A 164 -18.57 -15.72 -14.88
C ILE A 164 -17.84 -15.61 -16.22
N PHE A 165 -16.62 -16.15 -16.32
CA PHE A 165 -15.92 -16.19 -17.61
C PHE A 165 -16.69 -17.02 -18.64
N ARG A 166 -17.27 -18.17 -18.25
CA ARG A 166 -18.09 -18.99 -19.15
C ARG A 166 -19.40 -18.31 -19.55
N SER A 167 -20.00 -17.50 -18.67
CA SER A 167 -21.28 -16.85 -18.97
C SER A 167 -21.13 -15.57 -19.80
N ASP A 168 -20.14 -14.74 -19.46
CA ASP A 168 -20.02 -13.34 -19.92
C ASP A 168 -18.64 -13.01 -20.51
N GLY A 169 -17.72 -13.97 -20.54
CA GLY A 169 -16.35 -13.79 -21.00
C GLY A 169 -15.53 -12.83 -20.12
N VAL A 170 -14.47 -12.26 -20.72
CA VAL A 170 -13.60 -11.27 -20.06
C VAL A 170 -14.38 -10.05 -19.63
N ARG A 171 -15.36 -9.59 -20.43
CA ARG A 171 -16.16 -8.40 -20.14
C ARG A 171 -16.90 -8.53 -18.80
N GLY A 172 -17.41 -9.71 -18.47
CA GLY A 172 -18.06 -9.98 -17.19
C GLY A 172 -17.13 -9.78 -15.98
N LEU A 173 -15.86 -10.19 -16.09
CA LEU A 173 -14.88 -10.08 -15.00
C LEU A 173 -14.39 -8.65 -14.76
N TYR A 174 -14.54 -7.76 -15.76
CA TYR A 174 -14.07 -6.36 -15.72
C TYR A 174 -15.21 -5.34 -15.65
N GLN A 175 -16.44 -5.77 -15.30
CA GLN A 175 -17.57 -4.86 -15.11
C GLN A 175 -17.26 -3.81 -14.03
N GLY A 176 -17.38 -2.53 -14.39
CA GLY A 176 -17.04 -1.40 -13.52
C GLY A 176 -15.57 -0.98 -13.56
N PHE A 177 -14.76 -1.45 -14.52
CA PHE A 177 -13.35 -1.05 -14.63
C PHE A 177 -13.18 0.47 -14.82
N GLY A 178 -13.90 1.08 -15.77
CA GLY A 178 -13.79 2.52 -16.05
C GLY A 178 -14.06 3.41 -14.83
N VAL A 179 -15.18 3.18 -14.14
CA VAL A 179 -15.53 3.94 -12.91
C VAL A 179 -14.54 3.68 -11.77
N SER A 180 -13.89 2.52 -11.73
CA SER A 180 -12.84 2.24 -10.74
C SER A 180 -11.58 3.06 -10.96
N VAL A 181 -11.18 3.28 -12.22
CA VAL A 181 -10.02 4.12 -12.57
C VAL A 181 -10.32 5.58 -12.23
N GLN A 182 -11.52 6.06 -12.56
CA GLN A 182 -11.98 7.39 -12.15
C GLN A 182 -11.94 7.55 -10.62
N GLY A 183 -12.45 6.56 -9.88
CA GLY A 183 -12.41 6.54 -8.42
C GLY A 183 -10.98 6.61 -7.85
N ILE A 184 -10.00 5.95 -8.48
CA ILE A 184 -8.58 6.03 -8.07
C ILE A 184 -8.04 7.45 -8.24
N ILE A 185 -8.36 8.11 -9.36
CA ILE A 185 -7.92 9.48 -9.63
C ILE A 185 -8.51 10.44 -8.61
N ILE A 186 -9.82 10.36 -8.35
CA ILE A 186 -10.50 11.18 -7.34
C ILE A 186 -9.94 10.93 -5.93
N TYR A 187 -9.74 9.67 -5.57
CA TYR A 187 -9.13 9.30 -4.28
C TYR A 187 -7.75 9.93 -4.12
N ARG A 188 -6.88 9.84 -5.15
CA ARG A 188 -5.55 10.44 -5.09
C ARG A 188 -5.60 11.97 -5.06
N ALA A 189 -6.46 12.60 -5.83
CA ALA A 189 -6.64 14.05 -5.83
C ALA A 189 -7.04 14.56 -4.45
N ALA A 190 -8.05 13.95 -3.84
CA ALA A 190 -8.47 14.27 -2.48
C ALA A 190 -7.35 13.97 -1.46
N TYR A 191 -6.70 12.81 -1.55
CA TYR A 191 -5.63 12.44 -0.62
C TYR A 191 -4.47 13.44 -0.64
N PHE A 192 -3.91 13.74 -1.82
CA PHE A 192 -2.77 14.65 -1.93
C PHE A 192 -3.17 16.09 -1.61
N GLY A 193 -4.33 16.56 -2.10
CA GLY A 193 -4.82 17.90 -1.79
C GLY A 193 -5.00 18.13 -0.30
N ILE A 194 -5.67 17.21 0.40
CA ILE A 194 -5.90 17.33 1.85
C ILE A 194 -4.59 17.14 2.63
N TYR A 195 -3.72 16.21 2.21
CA TYR A 195 -2.46 15.95 2.91
C TYR A 195 -1.48 17.12 2.81
N ASP A 196 -1.35 17.74 1.62
CA ASP A 196 -0.47 18.90 1.43
C ASP A 196 -1.01 20.12 2.20
N THR A 197 -2.33 20.36 2.21
CA THR A 197 -2.95 21.41 3.04
C THR A 197 -2.74 21.13 4.53
N ALA A 198 -2.99 19.91 4.98
CA ALA A 198 -2.80 19.51 6.39
C ALA A 198 -1.34 19.69 6.84
N LYS A 199 -0.37 19.39 5.97
CA LYS A 199 1.05 19.66 6.25
C LYS A 199 1.38 21.14 6.32
N GLY A 200 0.78 21.96 5.46
CA GLY A 200 0.97 23.42 5.50
C GLY A 200 0.39 24.08 6.75
N MET A 201 -0.60 23.47 7.38
CA MET A 201 -1.22 23.95 8.62
C MET A 201 -0.50 23.46 9.90
N LEU A 202 0.47 22.53 9.78
CA LEU A 202 1.23 22.05 10.93
C LEU A 202 2.35 23.04 11.30
N PRO A 203 2.47 23.46 12.56
CA PRO A 203 3.51 24.39 13.00
C PRO A 203 4.93 23.87 12.78
N ASP A 204 5.13 22.55 12.97
CA ASP A 204 6.38 21.86 12.66
C ASP A 204 6.10 20.44 12.12
N PRO A 205 6.02 20.27 10.79
CA PRO A 205 5.76 18.97 10.17
C PRO A 205 6.85 17.92 10.41
N LYS A 206 8.06 18.32 10.83
CA LYS A 206 9.19 17.41 11.02
C LYS A 206 9.30 16.91 12.47
N ASN A 207 8.86 17.71 13.45
CA ASN A 207 8.87 17.35 14.88
C ASN A 207 7.48 17.03 15.46
N THR A 208 6.46 16.86 14.61
CA THR A 208 5.13 16.47 15.06
C THR A 208 5.16 15.07 15.71
N HIS A 209 4.51 14.93 16.87
CA HIS A 209 4.40 13.64 17.57
C HIS A 209 3.77 12.55 16.68
N ILE A 210 4.31 11.33 16.75
CA ILE A 210 3.93 10.21 15.87
C ILE A 210 2.41 9.92 15.88
N VAL A 211 1.75 10.06 17.04
CA VAL A 211 0.30 9.87 17.16
C VAL A 211 -0.48 10.93 16.40
N VAL A 212 -0.01 12.19 16.43
CA VAL A 212 -0.66 13.29 15.69
C VAL A 212 -0.49 13.11 14.19
N SER A 213 0.72 12.75 13.73
CA SER A 213 0.95 12.41 12.32
C SER A 213 0.12 11.21 11.86
N TRP A 214 -0.05 10.20 12.72
CA TRP A 214 -0.92 9.05 12.44
C TRP A 214 -2.39 9.46 12.35
N MET A 215 -2.91 10.27 13.29
CA MET A 215 -4.28 10.77 13.25
C MET A 215 -4.54 11.58 11.98
N ILE A 216 -3.62 12.46 11.59
CA ILE A 216 -3.73 13.23 10.34
C ILE A 216 -3.77 12.28 9.14
N ALA A 217 -2.89 11.28 9.09
CA ALA A 217 -2.89 10.30 8.01
C ALA A 217 -4.21 9.50 7.95
N GLN A 218 -4.80 9.14 9.09
CA GLN A 218 -6.10 8.48 9.14
C GLN A 218 -7.23 9.40 8.67
N THR A 219 -7.26 10.64 9.14
CA THR A 219 -8.26 11.65 8.74
C THR A 219 -8.21 11.91 7.23
N VAL A 220 -7.02 12.16 6.68
CA VAL A 220 -6.82 12.34 5.23
C VAL A 220 -7.32 11.11 4.47
N THR A 221 -6.97 9.90 4.93
CA THR A 221 -7.39 8.65 4.31
C THR A 221 -8.91 8.47 4.34
N ALA A 222 -9.54 8.81 5.47
CA ALA A 222 -10.98 8.72 5.64
C ALA A 222 -11.71 9.71 4.71
N VAL A 223 -11.29 10.98 4.68
CA VAL A 223 -11.93 12.00 3.85
C VAL A 223 -11.73 11.71 2.36
N ALA A 224 -10.53 11.32 1.93
CA ALA A 224 -10.29 10.91 0.54
C ALA A 224 -11.10 9.65 0.17
N GLY A 225 -11.23 8.71 1.11
CA GLY A 225 -12.08 7.53 0.98
C GLY A 225 -13.55 7.89 0.83
N LEU A 226 -14.05 8.87 1.57
CA LEU A 226 -15.42 9.36 1.46
C LEU A 226 -15.67 10.10 0.14
N ALA A 227 -14.74 10.96 -0.29
CA ALA A 227 -14.85 11.71 -1.55
C ALA A 227 -14.93 10.78 -2.78
N SER A 228 -14.19 9.68 -2.76
CA SER A 228 -14.20 8.67 -3.84
C SER A 228 -15.23 7.57 -3.65
N TYR A 229 -15.96 7.54 -2.52
CA TYR A 229 -16.85 6.44 -2.17
C TYR A 229 -18.02 6.22 -3.15
N PRO A 230 -18.65 7.27 -3.71
CA PRO A 230 -19.69 7.10 -4.73
C PRO A 230 -19.22 6.28 -5.95
N PHE A 231 -17.97 6.48 -6.39
CA PHE A 231 -17.37 5.71 -7.48
C PHE A 231 -17.16 4.23 -7.11
N ASP A 232 -16.76 3.94 -5.87
CA ASP A 232 -16.67 2.56 -5.37
C ASP A 232 -18.07 1.93 -5.32
N THR A 233 -19.11 2.64 -4.89
CA THR A 233 -20.48 2.10 -4.89
C THR A 233 -20.94 1.73 -6.29
N VAL A 234 -20.81 2.63 -7.27
CA VAL A 234 -21.15 2.31 -8.67
C VAL A 234 -20.31 1.16 -9.21
N ARG A 235 -19.00 1.14 -8.92
CA ARG A 235 -18.11 0.03 -9.27
C ARG A 235 -18.66 -1.31 -8.77
N ARG A 236 -18.99 -1.42 -7.49
CA ARG A 236 -19.47 -2.68 -6.90
C ARG A 236 -20.85 -3.08 -7.44
N ARG A 237 -21.75 -2.12 -7.66
CA ARG A 237 -23.07 -2.38 -8.26
C ARG A 237 -22.98 -2.89 -9.70
N MET A 238 -22.03 -2.39 -10.48
CA MET A 238 -21.72 -2.91 -11.82
C MET A 238 -21.17 -4.34 -11.76
N MET A 239 -20.28 -4.67 -10.82
CA MET A 239 -19.79 -6.06 -10.63
C MET A 239 -20.92 -7.06 -10.33
N MET A 240 -22.00 -6.62 -9.66
CA MET A 240 -23.16 -7.48 -9.38
C MET A 240 -24.01 -7.82 -10.61
N GLN A 241 -23.77 -7.17 -11.76
CA GLN A 241 -24.53 -7.42 -12.99
C GLN A 241 -23.99 -8.62 -13.79
N SER A 242 -22.72 -8.99 -13.64
CA SER A 242 -22.15 -10.09 -14.42
C SER A 242 -22.82 -11.43 -14.08
N GLY A 243 -23.10 -12.25 -15.08
CA GLY A 243 -23.85 -13.50 -14.96
C GLY A 243 -25.37 -13.31 -14.93
N ARG A 244 -25.88 -12.08 -15.04
CA ARG A 244 -27.30 -11.80 -15.21
C ARG A 244 -27.65 -11.69 -16.69
N LYS A 245 -28.87 -12.11 -17.05
CA LYS A 245 -29.36 -12.08 -18.43
C LYS A 245 -30.75 -11.45 -18.50
N GLY A 246 -31.04 -10.80 -19.62
CA GLY A 246 -32.37 -10.24 -19.91
C GLY A 246 -32.86 -9.27 -18.84
N ALA A 247 -34.09 -9.50 -18.36
CA ALA A 247 -34.78 -8.63 -17.40
C ALA A 247 -34.11 -8.54 -16.01
N ASP A 248 -33.20 -9.45 -15.67
CA ASP A 248 -32.50 -9.44 -14.38
C ASP A 248 -31.39 -8.36 -14.28
N ILE A 249 -31.00 -7.78 -15.41
CA ILE A 249 -29.97 -6.74 -15.49
C ILE A 249 -30.57 -5.43 -15.01
N MET A 250 -30.10 -4.94 -13.85
CA MET A 250 -30.57 -3.69 -13.27
C MET A 250 -29.85 -2.48 -13.87
N TYR A 251 -28.57 -2.65 -14.25
CA TYR A 251 -27.75 -1.56 -14.77
C TYR A 251 -27.10 -1.97 -16.10
N THR A 252 -27.43 -1.23 -17.16
CA THR A 252 -26.91 -1.47 -18.51
C THR A 252 -25.50 -0.92 -18.71
N GLY A 253 -25.12 0.08 -17.91
CA GLY A 253 -23.82 0.73 -17.96
C GLY A 253 -23.58 1.63 -16.76
N THR A 254 -22.38 2.21 -16.66
CA THR A 254 -21.98 3.04 -15.52
C THR A 254 -22.89 4.27 -15.35
N LEU A 255 -23.22 4.98 -16.44
CA LEU A 255 -24.09 6.16 -16.37
C LEU A 255 -25.53 5.79 -15.96
N ASP A 256 -26.04 4.66 -16.47
CA ASP A 256 -27.34 4.11 -16.06
C ASP A 256 -27.34 3.76 -14.56
N CYS A 257 -26.25 3.15 -14.07
CA CYS A 257 -26.08 2.85 -12.66
C CYS A 257 -26.07 4.12 -11.77
N TRP A 258 -25.37 5.18 -12.18
CA TRP A 258 -25.42 6.47 -11.46
C TRP A 258 -26.85 7.02 -11.41
N ARG A 259 -27.54 7.06 -12.55
CA ARG A 259 -28.90 7.60 -12.65
C ARG A 259 -29.90 6.81 -11.80
N LYS A 260 -29.90 5.48 -11.91
CA LYS A 260 -30.81 4.60 -11.17
C LYS A 260 -30.56 4.64 -9.67
N ILE A 261 -29.31 4.63 -9.20
CA ILE A 261 -29.04 4.80 -7.75
C ILE A 261 -29.58 6.15 -7.25
N ALA A 262 -29.34 7.23 -7.98
CA ALA A 262 -29.81 8.56 -7.59
C ALA A 262 -31.34 8.68 -7.59
N ARG A 263 -32.01 8.06 -8.58
CA ARG A 263 -33.47 8.11 -8.75
C ARG A 263 -34.20 7.16 -7.79
N ASP A 264 -33.75 5.91 -7.69
CA ASP A 264 -34.51 4.83 -7.07
C ASP A 264 -34.17 4.65 -5.58
N GLU A 265 -32.93 4.98 -5.17
CA GLU A 265 -32.48 4.86 -3.77
C GLU A 265 -32.13 6.21 -3.12
N GLY A 266 -32.03 7.28 -3.91
CA GLY A 266 -31.65 8.62 -3.49
C GLY A 266 -30.14 8.86 -3.33
N PRO A 267 -29.69 10.13 -3.24
CA PRO A 267 -28.25 10.47 -3.20
C PRO A 267 -27.47 9.87 -2.02
N LYS A 268 -28.13 9.59 -0.90
CA LYS A 268 -27.49 8.97 0.28
C LYS A 268 -27.07 7.52 -0.01
N ALA A 269 -27.68 6.85 -1.00
CA ALA A 269 -27.38 5.47 -1.33
C ALA A 269 -25.95 5.25 -1.84
N PHE A 270 -25.34 6.29 -2.44
CA PHE A 270 -23.93 6.25 -2.83
C PHE A 270 -22.98 6.02 -1.64
N PHE A 271 -23.41 6.35 -0.41
CA PHE A 271 -22.63 6.23 0.82
C PHE A 271 -23.02 5.03 1.69
N LYS A 272 -23.83 4.09 1.18
CA LYS A 272 -24.13 2.84 1.89
C LYS A 272 -22.84 2.06 2.20
N GLY A 273 -22.57 1.84 3.49
CA GLY A 273 -21.35 1.20 3.98
C GLY A 273 -20.13 2.13 4.17
N ALA A 274 -20.26 3.45 3.93
CA ALA A 274 -19.14 4.39 4.04
C ALA A 274 -18.51 4.39 5.44
N LEU A 275 -19.32 4.40 6.50
CA LEU A 275 -18.83 4.30 7.88
C LEU A 275 -18.07 3.00 8.12
N SER A 276 -18.59 1.86 7.65
CA SER A 276 -17.92 0.57 7.74
C SER A 276 -16.58 0.57 6.99
N ASN A 277 -16.49 1.28 5.88
CA ASN A 277 -15.24 1.46 5.13
C ASN A 277 -14.19 2.29 5.90
N VAL A 278 -14.62 3.32 6.62
CA VAL A 278 -13.75 4.12 7.52
C VAL A 278 -13.22 3.24 8.65
N LEU A 279 -14.10 2.51 9.34
CA LEU A 279 -13.70 1.58 10.41
C LEU A 279 -12.73 0.51 9.91
N ARG A 280 -12.98 -0.05 8.73
CA ARG A 280 -12.07 -1.00 8.08
C ARG A 280 -10.70 -0.36 7.78
N GLY A 281 -10.68 0.88 7.29
CA GLY A 281 -9.44 1.61 7.01
C GLY A 281 -8.59 1.81 8.27
N MET A 282 -9.21 2.32 9.33
CA MET A 282 -8.54 2.57 10.62
C MET A 282 -8.08 1.27 11.28
N GLY A 283 -8.94 0.23 11.29
CA GLY A 283 -8.60 -1.08 11.83
C GLY A 283 -7.43 -1.73 11.09
N GLY A 284 -7.38 -1.60 9.75
CA GLY A 284 -6.29 -2.15 8.95
C GLY A 284 -4.94 -1.51 9.28
N ALA A 285 -4.94 -0.18 9.46
CA ALA A 285 -3.76 0.56 9.90
C ALA A 285 -3.35 0.19 11.33
N PHE A 286 -4.31 0.07 12.24
CA PHE A 286 -4.05 -0.34 13.63
C PHE A 286 -3.45 -1.75 13.73
N VAL A 287 -3.96 -2.72 12.95
CA VAL A 287 -3.41 -4.09 12.93
C VAL A 287 -1.97 -4.11 12.42
N LEU A 288 -1.60 -3.26 11.46
CA LEU A 288 -0.22 -3.16 11.00
C LEU A 288 0.70 -2.59 12.08
N VAL A 289 0.28 -1.53 12.77
CA VAL A 289 1.02 -0.97 13.92
C VAL A 289 1.18 -2.00 15.02
N LEU A 290 0.09 -2.70 15.38
CA LEU A 290 0.11 -3.73 16.41
C LEU A 290 1.00 -4.91 16.01
N TYR A 291 0.98 -5.33 14.74
CA TYR A 291 1.87 -6.37 14.24
C TYR A 291 3.34 -5.97 14.32
N ASP A 292 3.67 -4.72 14.01
CA ASP A 292 5.02 -4.19 14.15
C ASP A 292 5.45 -4.08 15.62
N GLU A 293 4.54 -3.75 16.55
CA GLU A 293 4.81 -3.78 17.99
C GLU A 293 4.98 -5.22 18.51
N ILE A 294 4.08 -6.15 18.16
CA ILE A 294 4.17 -7.56 18.57
C ILE A 294 5.46 -8.19 18.05
N LYS A 295 5.92 -7.82 16.85
CA LYS A 295 7.25 -8.23 16.34
C LYS A 295 8.40 -7.77 17.21
N LYS A 296 8.31 -6.57 17.83
CA LYS A 296 9.34 -6.09 18.76
C LYS A 296 9.41 -6.95 20.03
N TYR A 297 8.27 -7.44 20.52
CA TYR A 297 8.20 -8.25 21.75
C TYR A 297 8.41 -9.75 21.53
N THR A 298 8.06 -10.29 20.36
CA THR A 298 8.12 -11.75 20.07
C THR A 298 9.46 -12.22 19.49
N GLY A 299 10.39 -11.30 19.21
CA GLY A 299 11.72 -11.64 18.69
C GLY A 299 11.74 -12.22 17.27
N LEU A 300 10.58 -12.34 16.60
CA LEU A 300 10.49 -12.74 15.20
C LEU A 300 11.03 -11.60 14.33
N TYR A 301 12.27 -11.77 13.88
CA TYR A 301 13.10 -10.83 13.10
C TYR A 301 13.67 -9.63 13.90
N GLN A 302 14.64 -9.90 14.79
CA GLN A 302 15.47 -8.87 15.40
C GLN A 302 16.27 -8.08 14.34
N GLY A 303 16.08 -6.75 14.28
CA GLY A 303 16.89 -5.83 13.47
C GLY A 303 16.20 -5.12 12.29
N PHE A 304 14.94 -5.43 11.95
CA PHE A 304 14.23 -4.78 10.84
C PHE A 304 14.02 -3.28 11.07
N GLY A 305 13.58 -2.88 12.27
CA GLY A 305 13.38 -1.45 12.60
C GLY A 305 14.68 -0.63 12.49
N VAL A 306 15.81 -1.20 12.90
CA VAL A 306 17.14 -0.56 12.80
C VAL A 306 17.60 -0.50 11.35
N SER A 307 17.30 -1.52 10.55
CA SER A 307 17.58 -1.50 9.11
C SER A 307 16.78 -0.42 8.39
N VAL A 308 15.50 -0.23 8.73
CA VAL A 308 14.67 0.82 8.13
C VAL A 308 15.18 2.21 8.54
N GLN A 309 15.53 2.42 9.82
CA GLN A 309 16.12 3.67 10.30
C GLN A 309 17.48 3.95 9.64
N GLY A 310 18.35 2.96 9.53
CA GLY A 310 19.64 3.07 8.83
C GLY A 310 19.48 3.40 7.35
N ILE A 311 18.52 2.77 6.66
CA ILE A 311 18.19 3.07 5.25
C ILE A 311 17.63 4.49 5.11
N ILE A 312 16.76 4.94 6.02
CA ILE A 312 16.21 6.30 6.00
C ILE A 312 17.33 7.33 6.20
N ILE A 313 18.23 7.12 7.17
CA ILE A 313 19.35 8.02 7.44
C ILE A 313 20.33 8.03 6.27
N TYR A 314 20.66 6.85 5.73
CA TYR A 314 21.50 6.74 4.54
C TYR A 314 20.90 7.50 3.36
N ARG A 315 19.60 7.31 3.07
CA ARG A 315 18.92 8.02 1.98
C ARG A 315 18.81 9.52 2.25
N ALA A 316 18.49 9.94 3.47
CA ALA A 316 18.38 11.35 3.82
C ALA A 316 19.73 12.08 3.70
N ALA A 317 20.81 11.46 4.20
CA ALA A 317 22.17 11.98 4.06
C ALA A 317 22.62 11.95 2.59
N TYR A 318 22.39 10.84 1.88
CA TYR A 318 22.77 10.70 0.47
C TYR A 318 22.08 11.76 -0.39
N PHE A 319 20.75 11.85 -0.38
CA PHE A 319 20.03 12.83 -1.19
C PHE A 319 20.29 14.27 -0.74
N GLY A 320 20.34 14.54 0.56
CA GLY A 320 20.61 15.89 1.08
C GLY A 320 21.99 16.41 0.69
N ILE A 321 23.04 15.58 0.82
CA ILE A 321 24.42 15.97 0.49
C ILE A 321 24.60 16.00 -1.03
N TYR A 322 24.03 15.05 -1.77
CA TYR A 322 24.09 15.03 -3.22
C TYR A 322 23.43 16.25 -3.87
N ASP A 323 22.25 16.63 -3.39
CA ASP A 323 21.52 17.80 -3.89
C ASP A 323 22.24 19.10 -3.55
N THR A 324 22.83 19.19 -2.35
CA THR A 324 23.65 20.35 -1.95
C THR A 324 24.93 20.45 -2.79
N ALA A 325 25.63 19.34 -3.00
CA ALA A 325 26.86 19.30 -3.78
C ALA A 325 26.61 19.60 -5.27
N LYS A 326 25.51 19.11 -5.84
CA LYS A 326 25.10 19.48 -7.21
C LYS A 326 24.65 20.94 -7.33
N GLY A 327 24.00 21.49 -6.30
CA GLY A 327 23.57 22.90 -6.27
C GLY A 327 24.72 23.91 -6.21
N MET A 328 25.91 23.46 -5.78
CA MET A 328 27.14 24.28 -5.77
C MET A 328 27.91 24.24 -7.10
N LEU A 329 27.50 23.42 -8.07
CA LEU A 329 28.16 23.34 -9.37
C LEU A 329 27.69 24.44 -10.32
N PRO A 330 28.60 25.10 -11.08
CA PRO A 330 28.24 26.16 -12.03
C PRO A 330 27.31 25.69 -13.16
N ASP A 331 27.51 24.46 -13.66
CA ASP A 331 26.63 23.81 -14.65
C ASP A 331 26.42 22.32 -14.29
N PRO A 332 25.38 22.00 -13.50
CA PRO A 332 25.13 20.64 -13.01
C PRO A 332 24.79 19.63 -14.11
N LYS A 333 24.43 20.08 -15.33
CA LYS A 333 24.01 19.22 -16.44
C LYS A 333 25.19 18.82 -17.32
N ASN A 334 26.21 19.66 -17.45
CA ASN A 334 27.41 19.40 -18.26
C ASN A 334 28.67 19.11 -17.42
N THR A 335 28.52 18.80 -16.14
CA THR A 335 29.64 18.44 -15.26
C THR A 335 30.42 17.24 -15.80
N HIS A 336 31.74 17.41 -15.93
CA HIS A 336 32.65 16.36 -16.37
C HIS A 336 32.48 15.09 -15.52
N ILE A 337 32.51 13.93 -16.17
CA ILE A 337 32.21 12.63 -15.56
C ILE A 337 33.04 12.34 -14.30
N VAL A 338 34.30 12.76 -14.30
CA VAL A 338 35.23 12.59 -13.16
C VAL A 338 34.80 13.42 -11.94
N VAL A 339 34.27 14.63 -12.14
CA VAL A 339 33.79 15.49 -11.05
C VAL A 339 32.48 14.95 -10.48
N SER A 340 31.55 14.52 -11.35
CA SER A 340 30.30 13.85 -10.93
C SER A 340 30.58 12.55 -10.16
N TRP A 341 31.60 11.81 -10.57
CA TRP A 341 32.06 10.62 -9.87
C TRP A 341 32.66 10.95 -8.50
N MET A 342 33.55 11.93 -8.40
CA MET A 342 34.13 12.35 -7.12
C MET A 342 33.06 12.84 -6.12
N ILE A 343 32.03 13.54 -6.59
CA ILE A 343 30.90 13.96 -5.77
C ILE A 343 30.09 12.74 -5.31
N ALA A 344 29.76 11.82 -6.21
CA ALA A 344 29.04 10.60 -5.86
C ALA A 344 29.81 9.73 -4.84
N GLN A 345 31.14 9.64 -4.96
CA GLN A 345 32.00 8.94 -4.02
C GLN A 345 31.98 9.59 -2.63
N THR A 346 32.13 10.91 -2.60
CA THR A 346 32.13 11.69 -1.35
C THR A 346 30.79 11.56 -0.63
N VAL A 347 29.68 11.68 -1.37
CA VAL A 347 28.32 11.52 -0.85
C VAL A 347 28.10 10.11 -0.32
N THR A 348 28.52 9.08 -1.07
CA THR A 348 28.38 7.67 -0.67
C THR A 348 29.18 7.36 0.59
N ALA A 349 30.41 7.88 0.70
CA ALA A 349 31.26 7.71 1.86
C ALA A 349 30.65 8.39 3.11
N VAL A 350 30.20 9.64 2.99
CA VAL A 350 29.63 10.40 4.10
C VAL A 350 28.27 9.83 4.53
N ALA A 351 27.39 9.48 3.60
CA ALA A 351 26.11 8.84 3.91
C ALA A 351 26.30 7.45 4.53
N GLY A 352 27.27 6.68 4.00
CA GLY A 352 27.65 5.38 4.53
C GLY A 352 28.13 5.47 5.97
N LEU A 353 29.00 6.45 6.27
CA LEU A 353 29.47 6.74 7.63
C LEU A 353 28.33 7.19 8.55
N ALA A 354 27.44 8.08 8.09
CA ALA A 354 26.32 8.56 8.88
C ALA A 354 25.33 7.44 9.28
N SER A 355 25.11 6.45 8.39
CA SER A 355 24.28 5.29 8.70
C SER A 355 24.99 4.17 9.46
N TYR A 356 26.33 4.19 9.49
CA TYR A 356 27.14 3.07 9.96
C TYR A 356 26.86 2.64 11.41
N PRO A 357 26.61 3.55 12.38
CA PRO A 357 26.24 3.17 13.73
C PRO A 357 24.97 2.30 13.81
N PHE A 358 23.98 2.58 12.96
CA PHE A 358 22.74 1.81 12.87
C PHE A 358 22.99 0.44 12.25
N ASP A 359 23.88 0.37 11.27
CA ASP A 359 24.29 -0.90 10.66
C ASP A 359 25.07 -1.78 11.65
N THR A 360 25.93 -1.19 12.47
CA THR A 360 26.62 -1.89 13.57
C THR A 360 25.61 -2.47 14.55
N VAL A 361 24.66 -1.68 15.04
CA VAL A 361 23.62 -2.15 15.97
C VAL A 361 22.74 -3.22 15.32
N ARG A 362 22.36 -3.04 14.04
CA ARG A 362 21.62 -4.05 13.27
C ARG A 362 22.38 -5.38 13.22
N ARG A 363 23.66 -5.36 12.84
CA ARG A 363 24.48 -6.58 12.72
C ARG A 363 24.60 -7.29 14.07
N ARG A 364 24.75 -6.55 15.16
CA ARG A 364 24.82 -7.12 16.51
C ARG A 364 23.50 -7.74 16.97
N MET A 365 22.40 -7.07 16.69
CA MET A 365 21.06 -7.60 16.93
C MET A 365 20.79 -8.85 16.07
N MET A 366 21.28 -8.88 14.82
CA MET A 366 21.14 -10.06 13.95
C MET A 366 22.02 -11.23 14.39
N MET A 367 23.25 -10.98 14.86
CA MET A 367 24.16 -12.01 15.37
C MET A 367 23.65 -12.72 16.63
N GLN A 368 22.70 -12.10 17.34
CA GLN A 368 22.05 -12.69 18.50
C GLN A 368 20.80 -13.52 18.13
N SER A 369 20.32 -13.43 16.89
CA SER A 369 19.15 -14.16 16.42
C SER A 369 19.38 -15.68 16.55
N GLY A 370 18.59 -16.32 17.42
CA GLY A 370 18.67 -17.77 17.70
C GLY A 370 19.16 -18.12 19.11
N ARG A 371 19.72 -17.17 19.88
CA ARG A 371 20.10 -17.39 21.28
C ARG A 371 18.87 -17.34 22.21
N LYS A 372 18.81 -18.21 23.21
CA LYS A 372 17.69 -18.31 24.18
C LYS A 372 18.18 -18.17 25.62
N GLY A 373 17.34 -17.62 26.49
CA GLY A 373 17.64 -17.53 27.93
C GLY A 373 18.81 -16.58 28.25
N ALA A 374 19.73 -17.03 29.09
CA ALA A 374 20.87 -16.25 29.58
C ALA A 374 21.89 -15.84 28.48
N ASP A 375 21.81 -16.44 27.28
CA ASP A 375 22.71 -16.14 26.15
C ASP A 375 22.29 -14.89 25.33
N ILE A 376 21.19 -14.25 25.71
CA ILE A 376 20.68 -13.01 25.09
C ILE A 376 21.55 -11.82 25.55
N MET A 377 22.45 -11.36 24.68
CA MET A 377 23.37 -10.24 25.00
C MET A 377 22.69 -8.87 25.04
N TYR A 378 21.65 -8.66 24.21
CA TYR A 378 20.91 -7.41 24.06
C TYR A 378 19.41 -7.68 24.23
N THR A 379 18.76 -6.95 25.13
CA THR A 379 17.31 -7.09 25.38
C THR A 379 16.47 -6.31 24.35
N GLY A 380 17.10 -5.43 23.58
CA GLY A 380 16.49 -4.68 22.50
C GLY A 380 17.48 -3.71 21.85
N THR A 381 17.02 -2.99 20.82
CA THR A 381 17.84 -2.03 20.06
C THR A 381 18.49 -0.96 20.95
N LEU A 382 17.72 -0.36 21.87
CA LEU A 382 18.21 0.68 22.77
C LEU A 382 19.22 0.14 23.78
N ASP A 383 19.03 -1.08 24.26
CA ASP A 383 19.98 -1.78 25.13
C ASP A 383 21.28 -2.09 24.38
N CYS A 384 21.19 -2.54 23.12
CA CYS A 384 22.34 -2.75 22.25
C CYS A 384 23.14 -1.46 22.04
N TRP A 385 22.46 -0.35 21.73
CA TRP A 385 23.09 0.96 21.63
C TRP A 385 23.80 1.38 22.93
N ARG A 386 23.13 1.24 24.08
CA ARG A 386 23.70 1.62 25.38
C ARG A 386 24.90 0.76 25.78
N LYS A 387 24.83 -0.55 25.57
CA LYS A 387 25.94 -1.48 25.86
C LYS A 387 27.14 -1.24 24.97
N ILE A 388 26.95 -1.06 23.65
CA ILE A 388 28.07 -0.71 22.76
C ILE A 388 28.73 0.60 23.22
N ALA A 389 27.93 1.63 23.54
CA ALA A 389 28.46 2.92 23.98
C ALA A 389 29.18 2.85 25.33
N ARG A 390 28.66 2.05 26.28
CA ARG A 390 29.19 1.93 27.64
C ARG A 390 30.40 1.01 27.74
N ASP A 391 30.36 -0.14 27.09
CA ASP A 391 31.30 -1.24 27.31
C ASP A 391 32.47 -1.21 26.30
N GLU A 392 32.24 -0.66 25.10
CA GLU A 392 33.25 -0.62 24.02
C GLU A 392 33.59 0.81 23.56
N GLY A 393 32.83 1.79 24.03
CA GLY A 393 33.00 3.20 23.73
C GLY A 393 32.48 3.63 22.34
N PRO A 394 32.40 4.94 22.07
CA PRO A 394 31.80 5.49 20.85
C PRO A 394 32.47 5.06 19.55
N LYS A 395 33.77 4.73 19.60
CA LYS A 395 34.53 4.27 18.43
C LYS A 395 34.07 2.89 17.94
N ALA A 396 33.45 2.08 18.80
CA ALA A 396 32.96 0.74 18.46
C ALA A 396 31.84 0.77 17.40
N PHE A 397 31.06 1.85 17.35
CA PHE A 397 30.02 2.03 16.31
C PHE A 397 30.60 2.11 14.90
N PHE A 398 31.86 2.51 14.76
CA PHE A 398 32.55 2.73 13.49
C PHE A 398 33.62 1.67 13.16
N LYS A 399 33.71 0.60 13.97
CA LYS A 399 34.65 -0.49 13.73
C LYS A 399 34.31 -1.19 12.39
N GLY A 400 35.23 -1.14 11.44
CA GLY A 400 35.04 -1.66 10.07
C GLY A 400 34.38 -0.70 9.08
N ALA A 401 34.11 0.55 9.47
CA ALA A 401 33.47 1.55 8.61
C ALA A 401 34.25 1.80 7.31
N LEU A 402 35.59 1.82 7.39
CA LEU A 402 36.47 2.01 6.24
C LEU A 402 36.26 0.91 5.17
N SER A 403 36.18 -0.36 5.59
CA SER A 403 35.92 -1.48 4.67
C SER A 403 34.53 -1.41 4.04
N ASN A 404 33.54 -0.87 4.76
CA ASN A 404 32.18 -0.68 4.25
C ASN A 404 32.09 0.48 3.24
N VAL A 405 32.79 1.57 3.52
CA VAL A 405 32.93 2.72 2.59
C VAL A 405 33.61 2.25 1.31
N LEU A 406 34.76 1.57 1.40
CA LEU A 406 35.50 1.06 0.23
C LEU A 406 34.64 0.11 -0.63
N ARG A 407 33.78 -0.71 -0.02
CA ARG A 407 32.83 -1.57 -0.74
C ARG A 407 31.73 -0.77 -1.45
N GLY A 408 31.22 0.29 -0.83
CA GLY A 408 30.20 1.17 -1.42
C GLY A 408 30.70 1.97 -2.62
N MET A 409 32.00 2.30 -2.66
CA MET A 409 32.62 3.07 -3.74
C MET A 409 32.55 2.36 -5.12
N GLY A 410 32.52 1.03 -5.16
CA GLY A 410 32.35 0.27 -6.40
C GLY A 410 30.97 0.44 -7.05
N GLY A 411 29.91 0.63 -6.25
CA GLY A 411 28.53 0.84 -6.76
C GLY A 411 28.30 2.23 -7.35
N ALA A 412 29.03 3.25 -6.86
CA ALA A 412 28.94 4.62 -7.39
C ALA A 412 29.49 4.74 -8.82
N PHE A 413 30.47 3.90 -9.21
CA PHE A 413 30.98 3.84 -10.59
C PHE A 413 29.91 3.34 -11.58
N VAL A 414 29.08 2.38 -11.18
CA VAL A 414 27.96 1.86 -11.99
C VAL A 414 26.90 2.94 -12.24
N LEU A 415 26.60 3.76 -11.23
CA LEU A 415 25.65 4.88 -11.35
C LEU A 415 26.16 5.99 -12.26
N VAL A 416 27.47 6.29 -12.23
CA VAL A 416 28.08 7.28 -13.13
C VAL A 416 28.13 6.76 -14.57
N LEU A 417 28.47 5.49 -14.77
CA LEU A 417 28.37 4.85 -16.08
C LEU A 417 26.94 4.84 -16.61
N TYR A 418 25.96 4.57 -15.73
CA TYR A 418 24.54 4.62 -16.08
C TYR A 418 24.10 6.04 -16.51
N ASP A 419 24.48 7.08 -15.76
CA ASP A 419 24.17 8.47 -16.10
C ASP A 419 24.88 8.94 -17.39
N GLU A 420 26.11 8.47 -17.65
CA GLU A 420 26.84 8.80 -18.88
C GLU A 420 26.27 8.08 -20.10
N ILE A 421 25.92 6.80 -19.99
CA ILE A 421 25.23 6.05 -21.05
C ILE A 421 23.89 6.72 -21.39
N LYS A 422 23.17 7.24 -20.38
CA LYS A 422 21.90 7.95 -20.54
C LYS A 422 22.03 9.31 -21.26
N LYS A 423 23.24 9.84 -21.48
CA LYS A 423 23.44 11.04 -22.33
C LYS A 423 23.42 10.71 -23.83
N TYR A 424 23.66 9.44 -24.19
CA TYR A 424 23.76 8.98 -25.59
C TYR A 424 22.56 8.13 -26.04
N THR A 425 21.54 7.98 -25.20
CA THR A 425 20.24 7.33 -25.47
C THR A 425 19.10 8.22 -25.00
#